data_AF-A0A3C2BBB6-F1
#
_entry.id   AF-A0A3C2BBB6-F1
#
_cell.length_a   1.000
_cell.length_b   1.000
_cell.length_c   1.000
_cell.angle_alpha   90.00
_cell.angle_beta   90.00
_cell.angle_gamma   90.00
#
_symmetry.space_group_name_H-M   'P 1'
#
loop_
_entity.id
_entity.type
_entity.pdbx_description
1 polymer ?
#
loop_
_entity_poly.entity_id
_entity_poly.type
_entity_poly.pdbx_seq_one_letter_code
_entity_poly.pdbx_strand_id
1 'polypeptide(L)' 'MSYDRLADRLDAIVEELDELMFDQLREAAAAKTGRPADDKRLTQARRAIEKASRLLRGDAAGRDEFD' A
#
# COMPACT_ATOMS: atom_id res chain seq x y z
N MET A 1 -4.85 19.71 -12.67
CA MET A 1 -4.99 18.51 -11.82
C MET A 1 -3.98 18.65 -10.70
N SER A 2 -4.42 18.70 -9.42
CA SER A 2 -3.46 18.90 -8.31
C SER A 2 -2.79 17.56 -7.94
N TYR A 3 -1.51 17.61 -7.54
CA TYR A 3 -0.80 16.45 -7.00
C TYR A 3 -1.48 15.90 -5.75
N ASP A 4 -2.10 16.75 -4.93
CA ASP A 4 -2.85 16.33 -3.72
C ASP A 4 -4.00 15.39 -4.08
N ARG A 5 -4.78 15.70 -5.12
CA ARG A 5 -5.87 14.83 -5.57
C ARG A 5 -5.38 13.47 -6.05
N LEU A 6 -4.19 13.41 -6.63
CA LEU A 6 -3.58 12.14 -7.03
C LEU A 6 -3.12 11.36 -5.80
N ALA A 7 -2.52 12.04 -4.81
CA ALA A 7 -2.13 11.43 -3.55
C ALA A 7 -3.35 10.88 -2.78
N ASP A 8 -4.43 11.65 -2.67
CA ASP A 8 -5.68 11.21 -2.02
C ASP A 8 -6.26 9.95 -2.69
N ARG A 9 -6.17 9.87 -4.03
CA ARG A 9 -6.62 8.68 -4.77
C ARG A 9 -5.71 7.48 -4.54
N LEU A 10 -4.40 7.70 -4.38
CA LEU A 10 -3.47 6.62 -4.02
C LEU A 10 -3.74 6.12 -2.59
N ASP A 11 -4.06 7.03 -1.66
CA ASP A 11 -4.40 6.66 -0.28
C ASP A 11 -5.71 5.84 -0.22
N ALA A 12 -6.72 6.20 -1.02
CA ALA A 12 -7.93 5.38 -1.15
C ALA A 12 -7.62 3.97 -1.68
N ILE A 13 -6.70 3.83 -2.65
CA ILE A 13 -6.28 2.51 -3.14
C ILE A 13 -5.51 1.72 -2.06
N VAL A 14 -4.76 2.39 -1.18
CA VAL A 14 -4.11 1.74 -0.04
C VAL A 14 -5.16 1.13 0.91
N GLU A 15 -6.23 1.87 1.21
CA GLU A 15 -7.34 1.38 2.02
C GLU A 15 -8.03 0.17 1.37
N GLU A 16 -8.33 0.23 0.07
CA GLU A 16 -8.89 -0.91 -0.68
C GLU A 16 -7.98 -2.15 -0.64
N LEU A 17 -6.65 -1.97 -0.71
CA LEU A 17 -5.70 -3.07 -0.59
C LEU A 17 -5.67 -3.66 0.82
N ASP A 18 -5.79 -2.83 1.86
CA ASP A 18 -5.84 -3.30 3.24
C ASP A 18 -7.10 -4.13 3.51
N GLU A 19 -8.25 -3.71 2.99
CA GLU A 19 -9.49 -4.49 3.05
C GLU A 19 -9.33 -5.86 2.37
N LEU A 20 -8.80 -5.87 1.14
CA LEU A 20 -8.54 -7.11 0.40
C LEU A 20 -7.57 -8.03 1.14
N MET A 21 -6.48 -7.49 1.70
CA MET A 21 -5.52 -8.26 2.48
C MET A 21 -6.17 -8.85 3.73
N PHE A 22 -7.02 -8.09 4.42
CA PHE A 22 -7.72 -8.56 5.61
C PHE A 22 -8.72 -9.69 5.28
N ASP A 23 -9.45 -9.56 4.17
CA ASP A 23 -10.38 -10.60 3.71
C ASP A 23 -9.64 -11.89 3.35
N GLN A 24 -8.54 -11.80 2.60
CA GLN A 24 -7.71 -12.98 2.29
C GLN A 24 -7.14 -13.65 3.54
N LEU A 25 -6.72 -12.88 4.54
CA LEU A 25 -6.26 -13.43 5.81
C LEU A 25 -7.39 -14.14 6.56
N ARG A 26 -8.59 -13.56 6.56
CA ARG A 26 -9.78 -14.16 7.20
C ARG A 26 -10.16 -15.48 6.52
N GLU A 27 -10.17 -15.51 5.19
CA GLU A 27 -10.46 -16.71 4.40
C GLU A 27 -9.42 -17.81 4.62
N ALA A 28 -8.13 -17.45 4.61
CA ALA A 28 -7.05 -18.41 4.87
C ALA A 28 -7.15 -19.01 6.29
N ALA A 29 -7.44 -18.18 7.29
CA ALA A 29 -7.66 -18.63 8.66
C ALA A 29 -8.86 -19.59 8.76
N ALA A 30 -9.98 -19.28 8.08
CA ALA A 30 -11.16 -20.14 8.03
C ALA A 30 -10.89 -21.48 7.33
N ALA A 31 -10.11 -21.45 6.24
CA ALA A 31 -9.70 -22.63 5.49
C ALA A 31 -8.58 -23.43 6.18
N LYS A 32 -8.00 -22.91 7.28
CA LYS A 32 -6.78 -23.42 7.93
C LYS A 32 -5.62 -23.58 6.94
N THR A 33 -5.61 -22.74 5.92
CA THR A 33 -4.49 -22.63 4.99
C THR A 33 -3.47 -21.66 5.58
N GLY A 34 -2.21 -21.83 5.22
CA GLY A 34 -1.15 -20.92 5.65
C GLY A 34 -1.31 -19.53 5.03
N ARG A 35 -0.22 -18.74 5.07
CA ARG A 35 -0.18 -17.38 4.50
C ARG A 35 -0.66 -17.39 3.03
N PRO A 36 -1.57 -16.47 2.61
CA PRO A 36 -2.03 -16.40 1.22
C PRO A 36 -0.87 -16.25 0.24
N ALA A 37 -0.97 -16.90 -0.93
CA ALA A 37 0.09 -16.88 -1.94
C ALA A 37 0.43 -15.46 -2.42
N ASP A 38 -0.59 -14.59 -2.50
CA ASP A 38 -0.46 -13.22 -3.00
C ASP A 38 -0.10 -12.19 -1.92
N ASP A 39 0.00 -12.57 -0.64
CA ASP A 39 0.20 -11.64 0.47
C ASP A 39 1.49 -10.80 0.31
N LYS A 40 2.58 -11.45 -0.12
CA LYS A 40 3.84 -10.74 -0.42
C LYS A 40 3.65 -9.71 -1.53
N ARG A 41 2.91 -10.05 -2.58
CA ARG A 41 2.65 -9.18 -3.73
C ARG A 41 1.76 -7.99 -3.33
N LEU A 42 0.72 -8.23 -2.54
CA LEU A 42 -0.17 -7.19 -2.04
C LEU A 42 0.56 -6.22 -1.10
N THR A 43 1.35 -6.75 -0.17
CA THR A 43 2.20 -5.94 0.72
C THR A 43 3.17 -5.05 -0.07
N GLN A 44 3.78 -5.57 -1.13
CA GLN A 44 4.68 -4.79 -1.99
C GLN A 44 3.94 -3.70 -2.76
N ALA A 45 2.76 -4.00 -3.31
CA ALA A 45 1.93 -3.02 -4.01
C ALA A 45 1.51 -1.89 -3.07
N ARG A 46 0.97 -2.23 -1.89
CA ARG A 46 0.55 -1.25 -0.88
C ARG A 46 1.67 -0.27 -0.52
N ARG A 47 2.85 -0.80 -0.18
CA ARG A 47 4.03 0.03 0.15
C ARG A 47 4.49 0.91 -1.01
N ALA A 48 4.43 0.42 -2.24
CA ALA A 48 4.80 1.22 -3.41
C ALA A 48 3.83 2.39 -3.62
N ILE A 49 2.54 2.18 -3.39
CA ILE A 49 1.50 3.19 -3.51
C ILE A 49 1.60 4.22 -2.37
N GLU A 50 1.77 3.79 -1.12
CA GLU A 50 2.05 4.67 0.03
C GLU A 50 3.26 5.58 -0.25
N LYS A 51 4.34 5.01 -0.80
CA LYS A 51 5.54 5.76 -1.19
C LYS A 51 5.24 6.78 -2.29
N ALA A 52 4.46 6.41 -3.30
CA ALA A 52 4.07 7.33 -4.36
C ALA A 52 3.19 8.48 -3.84
N SER A 53 2.23 8.20 -2.96
CA SER A 53 1.40 9.21 -2.30
C SER A 53 2.26 10.24 -1.56
N ARG A 54 3.18 9.78 -0.72
CA ARG A 54 4.13 10.65 0.01
C ARG A 54 4.99 11.51 -0.93
N LEU A 55 5.48 10.94 -2.03
CA LEU A 55 6.27 11.69 -3.02
C LEU A 55 5.45 12.80 -3.68
N LEU A 56 4.17 12.57 -3.97
CA LEU A 56 3.28 13.58 -4.54
C LEU A 56 2.97 14.72 -3.56
N ARG A 57 2.98 14.44 -2.26
CA ARG A 57 2.78 15.44 -1.19
C ARG A 57 4.05 16.25 -0.86
N GLY A 58 5.18 15.90 -1.46
CA GLY A 58 6.46 16.56 -1.18
C GLY A 58 7.20 16.00 0.04
N ASP A 59 6.74 14.89 0.62
CA ASP A 59 7.36 14.21 1.78
C ASP A 59 8.60 13.40 1.36
N ALA A 60 9.41 13.92 0.43
CA ALA A 60 10.67 13.33 0.01
C ALA A 60 11.76 13.43 1.10
N ALA A 61 11.41 13.29 2.38
CA ALA A 61 12.36 13.25 3.48
C ALA A 61 13.04 11.87 3.51
N GLY A 62 14.21 11.79 2.89
CA GLY A 62 15.12 10.66 3.06
C GLY A 62 16.12 10.40 1.93
N ARG A 63 16.32 11.32 0.96
CA ARG A 63 17.27 11.08 -0.15
C ARG A 63 18.37 12.12 -0.39
N ASP A 64 18.50 13.14 0.46
CA ASP A 64 19.54 14.19 0.32
C ASP A 64 20.33 14.48 1.63
N GLU A 65 20.58 13.49 2.51
CA GLU A 65 21.48 13.67 3.68
C GLU A 65 22.81 12.89 3.56
N PHE A 66 23.11 12.35 2.39
CA PHE A 66 24.42 11.77 2.07
C PHE A 66 24.79 12.04 0.61
N ASP A 67 25.08 13.31 0.30
CA ASP A 67 25.98 13.73 -0.80
C ASP A 67 26.93 14.80 -0.24
#